data_AF-S4PEB5-F1
#
_entry.id   AF-S4PEB5-F1
#
_cell.length_a   1.000
_cell.length_b   1.000
_cell.length_c   1.000
_cell.angle_alpha   90.00
_cell.angle_beta   90.00
_cell.angle_gamma   90.00
#
_symmetry.space_group_name_H-M   'P 1'
#
loop_
_entity.id
_entity.type
_entity.pdbx_description
1 polymer ?
#
loop_
_entity_poly.entity_id
_entity_poly.type
_entity_poly.pdbx_seq_one_letter_code
_entity_poly.pdbx_strand_id
1 'polypeptide(L)'
;MLPYGVYTMDDLKQYGADRNWCPYFLSRFAIIHAEIVVYSYHYLLDPKIAEVVSKELNKEAVVVFDEAHNIDNVCIDSLSVKLTRR
;
A
#
# COMPACT_ATOMS: atom_id res chain seq x y z
N MET A 1 17.59 -4.13 8.60
CA MET A 1 16.94 -2.81 8.45
C MET A 1 17.36 -2.22 7.11
N LEU A 2 16.42 -1.60 6.39
CA LEU A 2 16.73 -0.78 5.23
C LEU A 2 17.50 0.48 5.72
N PRO A 3 18.58 0.90 5.04
CA PRO A 3 19.23 2.16 5.36
C PRO A 3 18.30 3.35 5.11
N TYR A 4 18.66 4.53 5.63
CA TYR A 4 17.91 5.75 5.33
C TYR A 4 18.02 6.10 3.85
N GLY A 5 16.88 6.37 3.21
CA GLY A 5 16.82 6.69 1.80
C GLY A 5 15.40 6.67 1.26
N VAL A 6 15.25 7.17 0.04
CA VAL A 6 14.01 7.07 -0.73
C VAL A 6 14.10 5.81 -1.58
N TYR A 7 13.09 4.95 -1.49
CA TYR A 7 13.06 3.68 -2.20
C TYR A 7 11.89 3.64 -3.16
N THR A 8 12.20 3.43 -4.44
CA THR A 8 11.20 3.02 -5.42
C THR A 8 10.94 1.52 -5.34
N MET A 9 9.90 1.05 -6.03
CA MET A 9 9.62 -0.39 -6.13
C MET A 9 10.77 -1.15 -6.80
N ASP A 10 11.50 -0.54 -7.74
CA ASP A 10 12.62 -1.18 -8.41
C ASP A 10 13.86 -1.25 -7.51
N ASP A 11 14.09 -0.22 -6.67
CA ASP A 11 15.15 -0.25 -5.66
C ASP A 11 14.91 -1.37 -4.63
N LEU A 12 13.66 -1.55 -4.18
CA LEU A 12 13.31 -2.62 -3.24
C LEU A 12 13.45 -4.01 -3.87
N LYS A 13 13.12 -4.16 -5.16
CA LYS A 13 13.36 -5.41 -5.90
C LYS A 13 14.85 -5.73 -5.98
N GLN A 14 15.68 -4.75 -6.34
CA GLN A 14 17.13 -4.96 -6.44
C GLN A 14 17.73 -5.27 -5.07
N TYR A 15 17.38 -4.48 -4.05
CA TYR A 15 17.85 -4.70 -2.68
C TYR A 15 17.43 -6.06 -2.12
N GLY A 16 16.20 -6.48 -2.44
CA GLY A 16 15.68 -7.81 -2.14
C GLY A 16 16.44 -8.91 -2.86
N ALA A 17 16.70 -8.76 -4.16
CA ALA A 17 17.46 -9.72 -4.96
C ALA A 17 18.88 -9.93 -4.41
N ASP A 18 19.59 -8.85 -4.08
CA ASP A 18 20.96 -8.91 -3.55
C ASP A 18 21.06 -9.68 -2.23
N ARG A 19 19.98 -9.71 -1.45
CA ARG A 19 19.92 -10.35 -0.11
C ARG A 19 19.05 -11.60 -0.07
N ASN A 20 18.52 -12.03 -1.21
CA ASN A 20 17.57 -13.14 -1.34
C ASN A 20 16.32 -12.95 -0.45
N TRP A 21 15.81 -11.72 -0.38
CA TRP A 21 14.62 -11.34 0.37
C TRP A 21 13.45 -11.04 -0.56
N CYS A 22 12.23 -11.41 -0.14
CA CYS A 22 11.04 -11.09 -0.90
C CYS A 22 10.76 -9.57 -0.82
N PRO A 23 10.74 -8.83 -1.95
CA PRO A 23 10.57 -7.38 -1.95
C PRO A 23 9.19 -6.96 -1.44
N TYR A 24 8.16 -7.79 -1.62
CA TYR A 24 6.81 -7.53 -1.11
C TYR A 24 6.75 -7.52 0.42
N PHE A 25 7.35 -8.52 1.07
CA PHE A 25 7.41 -8.55 2.53
C PHE A 25 8.38 -7.50 3.09
N LEU A 26 9.45 -7.22 2.35
CA LEU A 26 10.39 -6.15 2.69
C LEU A 26 9.70 -4.77 2.68
N SER A 27 8.94 -4.44 1.62
CA SER A 27 8.24 -3.16 1.52
C SER A 27 7.19 -3.02 2.62
N ARG A 28 6.45 -4.09 2.91
CA ARG A 28 5.47 -4.12 3.99
C ARG A 28 6.11 -3.87 5.36
N PHE A 29 7.23 -4.53 5.65
CA PHE A 29 7.99 -4.27 6.88
C PHE A 29 8.53 -2.83 6.95
N ALA A 30 8.93 -2.26 5.82
CA ALA A 30 9.45 -0.90 5.75
C ALA A 30 8.39 0.18 6.07
N ILE A 31 7.12 -0.06 5.71
CA ILE A 31 6.01 0.88 5.95
C ILE A 31 5.88 1.25 7.44
N ILE A 32 6.09 0.30 8.35
CA ILE A 32 5.99 0.52 9.81
C ILE A 32 6.99 1.59 10.30
N HIS A 33 8.13 1.72 9.62
CA HIS A 33 9.22 2.60 10.00
C HIS A 33 9.39 3.80 9.06
N ALA A 34 8.55 3.91 8.04
CA ALA A 34 8.64 4.97 7.04
C ALA A 34 7.95 6.25 7.53
N GLU A 35 8.59 7.39 7.26
CA GLU A 35 7.99 8.71 7.53
C GLU A 35 7.01 9.11 6.42
N ILE A 36 7.27 8.68 5.18
CA ILE A 36 6.47 8.96 4.00
C ILE A 36 6.22 7.66 3.26
N VAL A 37 4.96 7.37 2.97
CA VAL A 37 4.53 6.19 2.21
C VAL A 37 3.68 6.66 1.04
N VAL A 38 4.09 6.29 -0.18
CA VAL A 38 3.35 6.60 -1.41
C VAL A 38 2.79 5.30 -1.96
N TYR A 39 1.46 5.22 -2.05
CA TYR A 39 0.75 4.02 -2.45
C TYR A 39 -0.65 4.38 -2.95
N SER A 40 -1.29 3.45 -3.66
CA SER A 40 -2.62 3.67 -4.24
C SER A 40 -3.70 3.71 -3.16
N TYR A 41 -4.71 4.56 -3.35
CA TYR A 41 -5.87 4.65 -2.47
C TYR A 41 -6.63 3.31 -2.32
N HIS A 42 -6.49 2.35 -3.24
CA HIS A 42 -7.09 1.01 -3.10
C HIS A 42 -6.64 0.29 -1.83
N TYR A 43 -5.39 0.50 -1.40
CA TYR A 43 -4.85 -0.11 -0.18
C TYR A 43 -5.43 0.50 1.10
N LEU A 44 -6.00 1.70 1.01
CA LEU A 44 -6.62 2.39 2.14
C LEU A 44 -8.15 2.23 2.14
N LEU A 45 -8.77 2.24 0.95
CA LEU A 45 -10.23 2.26 0.79
C LEU A 45 -10.85 0.87 0.66
N ASP A 46 -10.15 -0.12 0.10
CA ASP A 46 -10.67 -1.48 0.04
C ASP A 46 -10.56 -2.12 1.43
N PRO A 47 -11.67 -2.43 2.12
CA PRO A 47 -11.62 -2.97 3.47
C PRO A 47 -10.88 -4.32 3.55
N LYS A 48 -10.87 -5.12 2.47
CA LYS A 48 -10.17 -6.41 2.45
C LYS A 48 -8.65 -6.24 2.48
N ILE A 49 -8.14 -5.16 1.89
CA ILE A 49 -6.70 -4.89 1.79
C ILE A 49 -6.25 -3.98 2.92
N ALA A 50 -7.06 -2.97 3.24
CA ALA A 50 -6.81 -2.03 4.32
C ALA A 50 -6.60 -2.77 5.65
N GLU A 51 -7.38 -3.81 5.94
CA GLU A 51 -7.20 -4.57 7.19
C GLU A 51 -5.79 -5.19 7.32
N VAL A 52 -5.14 -5.51 6.20
CA VAL A 52 -3.82 -6.15 6.18
C VAL A 52 -2.69 -5.13 6.23
N VAL A 53 -2.85 -3.98 5.57
CA VAL A 53 -1.77 -2.98 5.40
C VAL A 53 -1.96 -1.76 6.30
N SER A 54 -3.18 -1.24 6.43
CA SER A 54 -3.44 0.01 7.16
C SER A 54 -3.43 -0.15 8.68
N LYS A 55 -3.56 -1.38 9.22
CA LYS A 55 -3.37 -1.64 10.66
C LYS A 55 -1.96 -1.31 11.14
N GLU A 56 -0.98 -1.34 10.24
CA GLU A 56 0.42 -1.04 10.54
C GLU A 56 0.73 0.47 10.47
N LEU A 57 -0.21 1.29 9.96
CA LEU A 57 -0.06 2.74 9.88
C LEU A 57 -0.41 3.41 11.22
N ASN A 58 0.32 4.48 11.55
CA ASN A 58 0.05 5.28 12.73
C ASN A 58 -1.30 6.02 12.59
N LYS A 59 -2.12 6.00 13.65
CA LYS A 59 -3.41 6.72 13.70
C LYS A 59 -3.25 8.24 13.65
N GLU A 60 -2.08 8.76 14.01
CA GLU A 60 -1.73 10.18 13.95
C GLU A 60 -1.18 10.60 12.58
N ALA A 61 -1.23 9.73 11.57
CA ALA A 61 -0.74 10.03 10.23
C ALA A 61 -1.62 11.06 9.50
N VAL A 62 -0.96 11.91 8.69
CA VAL A 62 -1.63 12.80 7.74
C VAL A 62 -1.77 12.06 6.41
N VAL A 63 -3.00 11.91 5.93
CA VAL A 63 -3.30 11.26 4.65
C VAL A 63 -3.58 12.32 3.59
N VAL A 64 -2.89 12.21 2.45
CA VAL A 64 -3.09 13.09 1.29
C VAL A 64 -3.59 12.24 0.13
N PHE A 65 -4.80 12.54 -0.35
CA PHE A 65 -5.31 11.96 -1.59
C PHE A 65 -4.90 12.84 -2.77
N ASP A 66 -4.14 12.24 -3.68
CA ASP A 66 -3.84 12.85 -4.98
C ASP A 66 -4.88 12.43 -6.02
N GLU A 67 -5.21 13.31 -6.96
CA GLU A 67 -6.20 13.07 -8.03
C GLU A 67 -7.55 12.50 -7.54
N ALA A 68 -8.07 13.03 -6.43
CA ALA A 68 -9.21 12.48 -5.69
C ALA A 68 -10.57 12.58 -6.41
N HIS A 69 -10.61 12.94 -7.68
CA HIS A 69 -11.86 13.13 -8.43
C HIS A 69 -12.62 11.81 -8.70
N ASN A 70 -11.95 10.66 -8.61
CA ASN A 70 -12.54 9.33 -8.85
C ASN A 70 -12.84 8.54 -7.57
N ILE A 71 -12.71 9.16 -6.39
CA ILE A 71 -12.77 8.45 -5.11
C ILE A 71 -14.12 7.77 -4.85
N ASP A 72 -15.21 8.35 -5.35
CA ASP A 72 -16.57 7.84 -5.26
C ASP A 72 -16.74 6.51 -6.01
N ASN A 73 -16.29 6.46 -7.26
CA ASN A 73 -16.32 5.26 -8.09
C ASN A 73 -15.51 4.13 -7.47
N VAL A 74 -14.34 4.46 -6.91
CA VAL A 74 -13.47 3.49 -6.24
C VAL A 74 -14.16 2.88 -5.02
N CYS A 75 -14.81 3.69 -4.18
CA CYS A 75 -15.56 3.20 -3.02
C CYS A 75 -16.73 2.30 -3.44
N ILE A 76 -17.43 2.63 -4.53
CA ILE A 76 -18.51 1.81 -5.07
C ILE A 76 -17.95 0.46 -5.54
N ASP A 77 -16.87 0.47 -6.32
CA ASP A 77 -16.27 -0.74 -6.88
C ASP A 77 -15.68 -1.66 -5.79
N SER A 78 -15.00 -1.11 -4.77
CA SER A 78 -14.40 -1.89 -3.67
C SER A 78 -15.43 -2.67 -2.85
N LEU A 79 -16.69 -2.23 -2.81
CA LEU A 79 -17.78 -2.88 -2.08
C LEU A 79 -18.76 -3.64 -2.99
N SER A 80 -18.65 -3.48 -4.31
CA SER A 80 -19.53 -4.12 -5.28
C SER A 80 -19.06 -5.55 -5.61
N VAL A 81 -20.01 -6.47 -5.77
CA VAL A 81 -19.75 -7.84 -6.23
C VAL A 81 -20.74 -8.17 -7.33
N LYS A 82 -20.23 -8.52 -8.51
CA LYS A 82 -21.05 -8.91 -9.67
C LYS A 82 -21.22 -10.43 -9.71
N LEU A 83 -22.44 -10.90 -9.44
CA LEU A 83 -22.81 -12.30 -9.59
C LEU A 83 -23.41 -12.54 -10.98
N THR A 84 -22.87 -13.50 -11.72
CA THR A 84 -23.39 -13.90 -13.03
C THR A 84 -23.80 -15.37 -13.00
N ARG A 85 -24.93 -15.71 -13.62
CA ARG A 85 -25.34 -17.10 -13.83
C ARG A 85 -24.47 -17.71 -14.94
N ARG A 86 -23.35 -18.33 -14.56
CA ARG A 86 -22.65 -19.31 -15.40
C ARG A 86 -23.28 -20.68 -15.22
#